data_AF-A0AA96HQZ4-F1
#
_entry.id   AF-A0AA96HQZ4-F1
#
_cell.length_a   1.000
_cell.length_b   1.000
_cell.length_c   1.000
_cell.angle_alpha   90.00
_cell.angle_beta   90.00
_cell.angle_gamma   90.00
#
_symmetry.space_group_name_H-M   'P 1'
#
loop_
_entity.id
_entity.type
_entity.pdbx_description
1 polymer ?
#
loop_
_entity_poly.entity_id
_entity_poly.type
_entity_poly.pdbx_seq_one_letter_code
_entity_poly.pdbx_strand_id
1 'polypeptide(L)'
;MYIWKTRSLAEDIKNNRISSNEWKKYYLAVSIFMTVSLYLLMLSPRENTTAVLVESIAMVGILIFGVSFTYRSNMGDDGVDYISRMTALTFPILIKLFLISLLGGVVIGVLSEALSFSITVLEWSTTFFSILIQVIFFWRINIFLKYINA
;
A
#
# COMPACT_ATOMS: atom_id res chain seq x y z
N MET A 1 3.19 21.41 0.72
CA MET A 1 3.90 20.31 0.00
C MET A 1 4.66 20.88 -1.20
N TYR A 2 5.99 20.90 -1.08
CA TYR A 2 6.97 21.14 -2.14
C TYR A 2 7.21 19.88 -2.97
N ILE A 3 7.15 19.99 -4.30
CA ILE A 3 7.48 18.89 -5.24
C ILE A 3 8.93 19.02 -5.74
N TRP A 4 9.34 20.25 -6.10
CA TRP A 4 10.64 20.51 -6.75
C TRP A 4 11.61 21.31 -5.87
N LYS A 5 11.11 21.99 -4.82
CA LYS A 5 11.91 22.87 -3.94
C LYS A 5 12.43 22.12 -2.71
N THR A 6 13.37 21.19 -2.91
CA THR A 6 13.91 20.33 -1.85
C THR A 6 14.61 21.12 -0.74
N ARG A 7 15.30 22.23 -1.07
CA ARG A 7 15.93 23.10 -0.07
C ARG A 7 14.91 23.76 0.86
N SER A 8 13.81 24.27 0.33
CA SER A 8 12.73 24.86 1.14
C SER A 8 12.09 23.82 2.04
N LEU A 9 11.84 22.61 1.52
CA LEU A 9 11.34 21.51 2.33
C LEU A 9 12.30 21.16 3.48
N ALA A 10 13.60 21.04 3.20
CA ALA A 10 14.60 20.74 4.23
C ALA A 10 14.66 21.82 5.32
N GLU A 11 14.51 23.09 4.93
CA GLU A 11 14.45 24.20 5.88
C GLU A 11 13.20 24.15 6.76
N ASP A 12 12.03 23.86 6.19
CA ASP A 12 10.80 23.73 6.97
C ASP A 12 10.79 22.49 7.86
N ILE A 13 11.40 21.38 7.44
CA ILE A 13 11.62 20.21 8.29
C ILE A 13 12.53 20.59 9.47
N LYS A 14 13.68 21.22 9.20
CA LYS A 14 14.64 21.65 10.24
C LYS A 14 13.97 22.55 11.29
N ASN A 15 13.08 23.43 10.84
CA ASN A 15 12.40 24.40 11.68
C ASN A 15 11.07 23.89 12.27
N ASN A 16 10.75 22.59 12.15
CA ASN A 16 9.50 21.97 12.62
C ASN A 16 8.22 22.66 12.11
N ARG A 17 8.23 23.12 10.85
CA ARG A 17 7.11 23.83 10.20
C ARG A 17 6.19 22.92 9.40
N ILE A 18 6.49 21.63 9.29
CA ILE A 18 5.68 20.66 8.56
C ILE A 18 4.61 20.08 9.50
N SER A 19 3.34 20.30 9.15
CA SER A 19 2.20 19.73 9.89
C SER A 19 2.07 18.22 9.68
N SER A 20 1.38 17.53 10.61
CA SER A 20 1.05 16.10 10.48
C SER A 20 0.33 15.77 9.16
N ASN A 21 -0.59 16.65 8.74
CA ASN A 21 -1.32 16.50 7.48
C ASN A 21 -0.39 16.64 6.25
N GLU A 22 0.62 17.51 6.32
CA GLU A 22 1.62 17.61 5.25
C GLU A 22 2.53 16.39 5.20
N TRP A 23 2.96 15.87 6.34
CA TRP A 23 3.69 14.59 6.40
C TRP A 23 2.89 13.45 5.77
N LYS A 24 1.59 13.35 6.06
CA LYS A 24 0.69 12.39 5.42
C LYS A 24 0.64 12.56 3.89
N LYS A 25 0.56 13.81 3.39
CA LYS A 25 0.55 14.09 1.95
C LYS A 25 1.84 13.64 1.28
N TYR A 26 3.00 13.92 1.89
CA TYR A 26 4.29 13.45 1.41
C TYR A 26 4.36 11.92 1.38
N TYR A 27 3.96 11.25 2.46
CA TYR A 27 3.91 9.80 2.54
C TYR A 27 3.02 9.19 1.45
N LEU A 28 1.83 9.75 1.25
CA LEU A 28 0.90 9.30 0.23
C LEU A 28 1.46 9.52 -1.18
N ALA A 29 2.03 10.69 -1.47
CA ALA A 29 2.61 11.00 -2.77
C ALA A 29 3.76 10.05 -3.12
N VAL A 30 4.67 9.80 -2.18
CA VAL A 30 5.77 8.84 -2.36
C VAL A 30 5.23 7.42 -2.57
N SER A 31 4.24 7.00 -1.76
CA SER A 31 3.65 5.67 -1.89
C SER A 31 2.94 5.46 -3.24
N ILE A 32 2.20 6.48 -3.72
CA ILE A 32 1.55 6.45 -5.03
C ILE A 32 2.60 6.37 -6.13
N PHE A 33 3.63 7.22 -6.05
CA PHE A 33 4.71 7.24 -7.03
C PHE A 33 5.39 5.87 -7.13
N MET A 34 5.78 5.28 -6.00
CA MET A 34 6.39 3.94 -5.95
C MET A 34 5.46 2.86 -6.50
N THR A 35 4.16 2.91 -6.17
CA THR A 35 3.16 1.94 -6.66
C THR A 35 3.02 2.04 -8.18
N VAL A 36 2.86 3.24 -8.72
CA VAL A 36 2.76 3.46 -10.17
C VAL A 36 4.05 3.04 -10.87
N SER A 37 5.22 3.40 -10.33
CA SER A 37 6.51 2.95 -10.87
C SER A 37 6.64 1.44 -10.92
N LEU A 38 6.18 0.72 -9.88
CA LEU A 38 6.17 -0.74 -9.87
C LEU A 38 5.29 -1.29 -10.99
N TYR A 39 4.06 -0.79 -11.14
CA TYR A 39 3.16 -1.27 -12.20
C TYR A 39 3.65 -0.92 -13.61
N LEU A 40 4.34 0.22 -13.80
CA LEU A 40 4.98 0.56 -15.07
C LEU A 40 6.06 -0.46 -15.45
N LEU A 41 6.83 -0.96 -14.49
CA LEU A 41 7.81 -2.03 -14.73
C LEU A 41 7.15 -3.36 -15.06
N MET A 42 5.95 -3.62 -14.54
CA MET A 42 5.21 -4.87 -14.77
C MET A 42 4.46 -4.94 -16.11
N LEU A 43 4.40 -3.82 -16.86
CA LEU A 43 3.77 -3.77 -18.19
C LEU A 43 4.49 -4.64 -19.23
N SER A 44 5.72 -5.08 -18.96
CA SER A 44 6.46 -6.04 -19.76
C SER A 44 7.11 -7.04 -18.79
N PRO A 45 6.76 -8.34 -18.78
CA PRO A 45 6.25 -9.15 -19.91
C PRO A 45 4.81 -9.68 -19.77
N ARG A 46 3.93 -9.09 -18.95
CA ARG A 46 2.56 -9.63 -18.77
C ARG A 46 1.72 -9.53 -20.05
N GLU A 47 1.07 -10.62 -20.44
CA GLU A 47 0.24 -10.70 -21.65
C GLU A 47 -1.11 -9.96 -21.48
N ASN A 48 -1.67 -9.95 -20.26
CA ASN A 48 -2.95 -9.32 -19.97
C ASN A 48 -2.81 -7.94 -19.32
N THR A 49 -2.60 -6.94 -20.17
CA THR A 49 -2.53 -5.53 -19.78
C THR A 49 -3.78 -5.06 -19.04
N THR A 50 -4.97 -5.63 -19.32
CA THR A 50 -6.22 -5.25 -18.65
C THR A 50 -6.20 -5.64 -17.17
N ALA A 51 -5.80 -6.86 -16.83
CA ALA A 51 -5.69 -7.29 -15.44
C ALA A 51 -4.70 -6.42 -14.66
N VAL A 52 -3.54 -6.11 -15.26
CA VAL A 52 -2.53 -5.21 -14.67
C VAL A 52 -3.08 -3.81 -14.44
N LEU A 53 -3.82 -3.26 -15.40
CA LEU A 53 -4.40 -1.93 -15.28
C LEU A 53 -5.44 -1.89 -14.15
N VAL A 54 -6.34 -2.87 -14.10
CA VAL A 54 -7.35 -2.99 -13.03
C VAL A 54 -6.68 -3.13 -11.67
N GLU A 55 -5.66 -3.98 -11.57
CA GLU A 55 -4.87 -4.14 -10.35
C GLU A 55 -4.23 -2.82 -9.92
N SER A 56 -3.57 -2.10 -10.83
CA SER A 56 -2.90 -0.84 -10.53
C SER A 56 -3.86 0.25 -10.03
N ILE A 57 -5.04 0.39 -10.66
CA ILE A 57 -6.07 1.36 -10.26
C ILE A 57 -6.61 1.00 -8.89
N ALA A 58 -6.91 -0.28 -8.65
CA ALA A 58 -7.37 -0.76 -7.35
C ALA A 58 -6.31 -0.49 -6.27
N MET A 59 -5.04 -0.78 -6.55
CA MET A 59 -3.95 -0.61 -5.59
C MET A 59 -3.73 0.84 -5.19
N VAL A 60 -3.80 1.77 -6.16
CA VAL A 60 -3.71 3.20 -5.88
C VAL A 60 -4.95 3.69 -5.13
N GLY A 61 -6.14 3.23 -5.51
CA GLY A 61 -7.38 3.57 -4.81
C GLY A 61 -7.35 3.15 -3.34
N ILE A 62 -7.03 1.88 -3.08
CA ILE A 62 -6.89 1.33 -1.73
C ILE A 62 -5.80 2.05 -0.95
N LEU A 63 -4.68 2.41 -1.58
CA LEU A 63 -3.62 3.19 -0.93
C LEU A 63 -4.14 4.57 -0.47
N ILE A 64 -4.85 5.30 -1.32
CA ILE A 64 -5.40 6.63 -1.00
C ILE A 64 -6.41 6.54 0.14
N PHE A 65 -7.37 5.62 0.04
CA PHE A 65 -8.38 5.43 1.08
C PHE A 65 -7.76 4.88 2.37
N GLY A 66 -6.88 3.89 2.25
CA GLY A 66 -6.18 3.24 3.35
C GLY A 66 -5.41 4.24 4.21
N VAL A 67 -4.53 5.04 3.58
CA VAL A 67 -3.78 6.10 4.28
C VAL A 67 -4.71 7.12 4.93
N SER A 68 -5.82 7.47 4.27
CA SER A 68 -6.79 8.42 4.81
C SER A 68 -7.52 7.86 6.05
N PHE A 69 -7.91 6.59 6.03
CA PHE A 69 -8.54 5.90 7.15
C PHE A 69 -7.57 5.72 8.32
N THR A 70 -6.35 5.26 8.06
CA THR A 70 -5.33 5.08 9.11
C THR A 70 -4.93 6.41 9.73
N TYR A 71 -4.86 7.49 8.94
CA TYR A 71 -4.62 8.84 9.47
C TYR A 71 -5.72 9.28 10.44
N ARG A 72 -6.99 9.09 10.07
CA ARG A 72 -8.13 9.39 10.95
C ARG A 72 -8.12 8.53 12.21
N SER A 73 -7.80 7.25 12.11
CA SER A 73 -7.65 6.36 13.26
C SER A 73 -6.45 6.70 14.14
N ASN A 74 -5.48 7.46 13.60
CA ASN A 74 -4.43 8.10 14.39
C ASN A 74 -4.85 9.48 14.93
N MET A 75 -6.14 9.76 15.09
CA MET A 75 -6.68 11.06 15.54
C MET A 75 -6.43 12.23 14.57
N GLY A 76 -6.04 11.95 13.32
CA GLY A 76 -5.88 12.98 12.30
C GLY A 76 -4.83 14.02 12.64
N ASP A 77 -5.22 15.29 12.61
CA ASP A 77 -4.34 16.43 12.87
C ASP A 77 -3.97 16.56 14.37
N ASP A 78 -4.81 16.03 15.26
CA ASP A 78 -4.55 15.93 16.70
C ASP A 78 -3.70 14.69 17.06
N GLY A 79 -3.39 13.87 16.06
CA GLY A 79 -2.58 12.68 16.17
C GLY A 79 -1.10 12.96 16.36
N VAL A 80 -0.44 12.12 17.16
CA VAL A 80 1.01 12.15 17.34
C VAL A 80 1.68 11.10 16.46
N ASP A 81 2.79 11.48 15.82
CA ASP A 81 3.75 10.60 15.14
C ASP A 81 3.13 9.60 14.14
N TYR A 82 2.16 10.04 13.34
CA TYR A 82 1.46 9.18 12.38
C TYR A 82 2.43 8.39 11.49
N ILE A 83 3.43 9.06 10.90
CA ILE A 83 4.40 8.42 9.99
C ILE A 83 5.27 7.39 10.73
N SER A 84 5.74 7.70 11.93
CA SER A 84 6.56 6.78 12.73
C SER A 84 5.77 5.54 13.12
N ARG A 85 4.54 5.71 13.60
CA ARG A 85 3.64 4.60 13.97
C ARG A 85 3.26 3.76 12.75
N MET A 86 2.92 4.41 11.64
CA MET A 86 2.62 3.74 10.37
C MET A 86 3.81 2.88 9.91
N THR A 87 5.02 3.44 9.94
CA THR A 87 6.26 2.75 9.53
C THR A 87 6.57 1.57 10.44
N ALA A 88 6.51 1.77 11.76
CA ALA A 88 6.79 0.73 12.75
C ALA A 88 5.79 -0.43 12.68
N LEU A 89 4.50 -0.15 12.49
CA LEU A 89 3.47 -1.18 12.33
C LEU A 89 3.56 -1.91 10.98
N THR A 90 3.97 -1.21 9.93
CA THR A 90 4.08 -1.76 8.57
C THR A 90 5.02 -2.97 8.53
N PHE A 91 6.20 -2.89 9.14
CA PHE A 91 7.19 -3.97 9.07
C PHE A 91 6.71 -5.35 9.55
N PRO A 92 6.24 -5.52 10.80
CA PRO A 92 5.76 -6.82 11.28
C PRO A 92 4.49 -7.29 10.56
N ILE A 93 3.64 -6.37 10.09
CA ILE A 93 2.44 -6.72 9.32
C ILE A 93 2.85 -7.23 7.93
N LEU A 94 3.80 -6.59 7.27
CA LEU A 94 4.32 -7.02 5.98
C LEU A 94 4.99 -8.39 6.06
N ILE A 95 5.74 -8.71 7.14
CA ILE A 95 6.30 -10.05 7.32
C ILE A 95 5.18 -11.10 7.34
N LYS A 96 4.12 -10.87 8.11
CA LYS A 96 2.98 -11.80 8.19
C LYS A 96 2.27 -11.94 6.85
N LEU A 97 2.02 -10.83 6.17
CA LEU A 97 1.37 -10.84 4.87
C LEU A 97 2.25 -11.43 3.77
N PHE A 98 3.57 -11.25 3.84
CA PHE A 98 4.51 -11.90 2.93
C PHE A 98 4.42 -13.42 3.03
N LEU A 99 4.40 -13.97 4.24
CA LEU A 99 4.22 -15.41 4.46
C LEU A 99 2.86 -15.91 3.94
N ILE A 100 1.78 -15.16 4.20
CA ILE A 100 0.45 -15.48 3.67
C ILE A 100 0.44 -15.43 2.14
N SER A 101 1.07 -14.41 1.55
CA SER A 101 1.16 -14.26 0.10
C SER A 101 1.98 -15.36 -0.55
N LEU A 102 3.07 -15.79 0.08
CA LEU A 102 3.89 -16.92 -0.37
C LEU A 102 3.06 -18.20 -0.39
N LEU A 103 2.38 -18.51 0.72
CA LEU A 103 1.50 -19.69 0.80
C LEU A 103 0.34 -19.61 -0.19
N GLY A 104 -0.30 -18.46 -0.30
CA GLY A 104 -1.39 -18.23 -1.26
C GLY A 104 -0.94 -18.39 -2.70
N GLY A 105 0.24 -17.90 -3.06
CA GLY A 105 0.84 -18.09 -4.38
C GLY A 105 1.11 -19.57 -4.70
N VAL A 106 1.64 -20.33 -3.73
CA VAL A 106 1.82 -21.78 -3.89
C VAL A 106 0.48 -22.49 -4.10
N VAL A 107 -0.55 -22.15 -3.31
CA VAL A 107 -1.89 -22.73 -3.46
C VAL A 107 -2.48 -22.42 -4.84
N ILE A 108 -2.39 -21.17 -5.29
CA ILE A 108 -2.86 -20.77 -6.63
C ILE A 108 -2.11 -21.56 -7.72
N GLY A 109 -0.78 -21.72 -7.60
CA GLY A 109 0.02 -22.49 -8.55
C GLY A 109 -0.39 -23.96 -8.63
N VAL A 110 -0.52 -24.62 -7.48
CA VAL A 110 -0.93 -26.04 -7.40
C VAL A 110 -2.34 -26.23 -7.96
N LEU A 111 -3.29 -25.36 -7.61
CA LEU A 111 -4.66 -25.43 -8.14
C LEU A 111 -4.71 -25.16 -9.64
N SER A 112 -3.89 -24.22 -10.13
CA SER A 112 -3.77 -23.91 -11.55
C SER A 112 -3.36 -25.14 -12.36
N GLU A 113 -2.41 -25.93 -11.86
CA GLU A 113 -1.97 -27.16 -12.52
C GLU A 113 -3.03 -28.27 -12.38
N ALA A 114 -3.51 -28.53 -11.16
CA ALA A 114 -4.45 -29.61 -10.87
C ALA A 114 -5.81 -29.45 -11.60
N LEU A 115 -6.27 -28.22 -11.79
CA LEU A 115 -7.54 -27.90 -12.44
C LEU A 115 -7.37 -27.39 -13.87
N SER A 116 -6.14 -27.35 -14.39
CA SER A 116 -5.81 -26.86 -15.74
C SER A 116 -6.39 -25.46 -16.03
N PHE A 117 -6.15 -24.51 -15.11
CA PHE A 117 -6.61 -23.13 -15.30
C PHE A 117 -6.00 -22.52 -16.56
N SER A 118 -6.82 -21.74 -17.29
CA SER A 118 -6.29 -20.90 -18.37
C SER A 118 -5.42 -19.77 -17.79
N ILE A 119 -4.51 -19.24 -18.60
CA ILE A 119 -3.66 -18.10 -18.21
C ILE A 119 -4.48 -16.92 -17.70
N THR A 120 -5.63 -16.65 -18.33
CA THR A 120 -6.55 -15.59 -17.91
C THR A 120 -7.11 -15.82 -16.51
N VAL A 121 -7.52 -17.04 -16.17
CA VAL A 121 -8.03 -17.36 -14.82
C VAL A 121 -6.92 -17.21 -13.78
N LEU A 122 -5.71 -17.65 -14.10
CA LEU A 122 -4.55 -17.50 -13.23
C LEU A 122 -4.25 -16.01 -12.95
N GLU A 123 -4.16 -15.18 -13.99
CA GLU A 123 -3.89 -13.75 -13.86
C GLU A 123 -4.94 -13.05 -12.99
N TRP A 124 -6.23 -13.25 -13.27
CA TRP A 124 -7.30 -12.65 -12.46
C TRP A 124 -7.31 -13.15 -11.02
N SER A 125 -6.98 -14.42 -10.78
CA SER A 125 -6.85 -14.96 -9.43
C SER A 125 -5.71 -14.29 -8.67
N THR A 126 -4.56 -14.08 -9.32
CA THR A 126 -3.43 -13.36 -8.71
C THR A 126 -3.73 -11.88 -8.45
N THR A 127 -4.41 -11.20 -9.37
CA THR A 127 -4.87 -9.81 -9.21
C THR A 127 -5.87 -9.67 -8.07
N PHE A 128 -6.86 -10.56 -7.98
CA PHE A 128 -7.81 -10.54 -6.86
C PHE A 128 -7.09 -10.75 -5.52
N PHE A 129 -6.18 -11.73 -5.48
CA PHE A 129 -5.43 -12.04 -4.27
C PHE A 129 -4.52 -10.88 -3.83
N SER A 130 -3.81 -10.22 -4.75
CA SER A 130 -2.96 -9.08 -4.41
C SER A 130 -3.76 -7.90 -3.87
N ILE A 131 -4.90 -7.57 -4.49
CA ILE A 131 -5.84 -6.55 -4.02
C ILE A 131 -6.31 -6.88 -2.60
N LEU A 132 -6.71 -8.13 -2.35
CA LEU A 132 -7.16 -8.58 -1.04
C LEU A 132 -6.07 -8.41 0.03
N ILE A 133 -4.83 -8.77 -0.27
CA ILE A 133 -3.69 -8.60 0.65
C ILE A 133 -3.50 -7.13 1.01
N GLN A 134 -3.62 -6.21 0.06
CA GLN A 134 -3.48 -4.78 0.33
C GLN A 134 -4.63 -4.22 1.19
N VAL A 135 -5.87 -4.69 0.97
CA VAL A 135 -7.00 -4.35 1.85
C VAL A 135 -6.73 -4.83 3.27
N ILE A 136 -6.29 -6.08 3.43
CA ILE A 136 -5.97 -6.66 4.74
C ILE A 136 -4.84 -5.86 5.42
N PHE A 137 -3.81 -5.44 4.67
CA PHE A 137 -2.72 -4.61 5.18
C PHE A 137 -3.23 -3.34 5.86
N PHE A 138 -4.02 -2.52 5.16
CA PHE A 138 -4.56 -1.29 5.72
C PHE A 138 -5.56 -1.54 6.85
N TRP A 139 -6.38 -2.59 6.74
CA TRP A 139 -7.29 -2.98 7.81
C TRP A 139 -6.54 -3.35 9.10
N ARG A 140 -5.46 -4.12 9.01
CA ARG A 140 -4.64 -4.50 10.16
C ARG A 140 -3.97 -3.30 10.82
N ILE A 141 -3.38 -2.39 10.04
CA ILE A 141 -2.80 -1.15 10.57
C ILE A 141 -3.87 -0.34 11.29
N ASN A 142 -5.04 -0.18 10.67
CA ASN A 142 -6.15 0.58 11.23
C ASN A 142 -6.60 0.06 12.61
N ILE A 143 -6.66 -1.27 12.79
CA ILE A 143 -6.96 -1.89 14.09
C ILE A 143 -5.90 -1.48 15.14
N PHE A 144 -4.61 -1.60 14.80
CA PHE A 144 -3.55 -1.31 15.76
C PHE A 144 -3.43 0.18 16.09
N LEU A 145 -3.67 1.07 15.12
CA LEU A 145 -3.73 2.52 15.40
C LEU A 145 -4.88 2.87 16.33
N LYS A 146 -6.06 2.26 16.14
CA LYS A 146 -7.18 2.44 17.08
C LYS A 146 -6.83 1.94 18.47
N TYR A 147 -6.15 0.79 18.58
CA TYR A 147 -5.71 0.27 19.87
C TYR A 147 -4.71 1.19 20.58
N ILE A 148 -3.80 1.84 19.84
CA ILE A 148 -2.82 2.78 20.41
C ILE A 148 -3.48 4.06 20.96
N ASN A 149 -4.62 4.47 20.39
CA ASN A 149 -5.31 5.72 20.75
C ASN A 149 -6.61 5.50 21.55
N ALA A 150 -6.88 4.27 21.98
CA ALA A 150 -7.98 3.93 22.88
C ALA A 150 -7.54 4.09 24.33
#